data_AF-M0JSZ1-F1
#
_entry.id   AF-M0JSZ1-F1
#
_cell.length_a   1.000
_cell.length_b   1.000
_cell.length_c   1.000
_cell.angle_alpha   90.00
_cell.angle_beta   90.00
_cell.angle_gamma   90.00
#
_symmetry.space_group_name_H-M   'P 1'
#
loop_
_entity.id
_entity.type
_entity.pdbx_description
1 polymer ?
#
loop_
_entity_poly.entity_id
_entity_poly.type
_entity_poly.pdbx_seq_one_letter_code
_entity_poly.pdbx_strand_id
1 'polypeptide(L)'
;MTLLPVAVALFVSPAVTALVYADARRRALSRRYCTAAASTVGIASFGGFLAATALGSDLLSAYYRLLNQPVIAVTPLDLLLSLLLFGLANTTLAVIGYGVASRYGPLASS
;
A
#
# COMPACT_ATOMS: atom_id res chain seq x y z
N MET A 1 11.38 1.32 -17.95
CA MET A 1 10.61 1.31 -16.69
C MET A 1 9.16 1.60 -17.01
N THR A 2 8.21 0.82 -16.48
CA THR A 2 6.78 1.01 -16.76
C THR A 2 6.19 1.97 -15.73
N LEU A 3 5.55 3.06 -16.17
CA LEU A 3 4.90 4.05 -15.29
C LEU A 3 3.49 3.62 -14.86
N LEU A 4 3.00 2.50 -15.40
CA LEU A 4 1.63 2.02 -15.17
C LEU A 4 1.29 1.80 -13.69
N PRO A 5 2.16 1.22 -12.83
CA PRO A 5 1.83 1.07 -11.42
C PRO A 5 1.71 2.42 -10.70
N VAL A 6 2.46 3.45 -11.12
CA VAL A 6 2.30 4.82 -10.60
C VAL A 6 0.96 5.40 -11.04
N ALA A 7 0.57 5.21 -12.31
CA ALA A 7 -0.74 5.65 -12.79
C ALA A 7 -1.89 4.99 -12.00
N VAL A 8 -1.76 3.70 -11.68
CA VAL A 8 -2.71 2.99 -10.81
C VAL A 8 -2.74 3.58 -9.40
N ALA A 9 -1.58 3.94 -8.85
CA ALA A 9 -1.47 4.58 -7.53
C ALA A 9 -2.24 5.90 -7.45
N LEU A 10 -2.29 6.67 -8.55
CA LEU A 10 -3.06 7.93 -8.61
C LEU A 10 -4.57 7.72 -8.42
N PHE A 11 -5.10 6.52 -8.65
CA PHE A 11 -6.50 6.18 -8.38
C PHE A 11 -6.67 5.44 -7.06
N VAL A 12 -5.79 4.48 -6.77
CA VAL A 12 -5.87 3.64 -5.57
C VAL A 12 -5.63 4.46 -4.30
N SER A 13 -4.61 5.31 -4.28
CA SER A 13 -4.24 6.03 -3.06
C SER A 13 -5.33 7.02 -2.62
N PRO A 14 -5.91 7.88 -3.49
CA PRO A 14 -7.04 8.72 -3.10
C PRO A 14 -8.29 7.93 -2.69
N ALA A 15 -8.59 6.82 -3.38
CA ALA A 15 -9.73 5.97 -3.03
C ALA A 15 -9.59 5.40 -1.62
N VAL A 16 -8.42 4.88 -1.27
CA VAL A 16 -8.16 4.32 0.06
C VAL A 16 -8.09 5.41 1.12
N THR A 17 -7.49 6.57 0.84
CA THR A 17 -7.54 7.74 1.72
C THR A 17 -8.97 8.17 2.03
N ALA A 18 -9.83 8.26 1.01
CA ALA A 18 -11.23 8.61 1.18
C ALA A 18 -11.99 7.57 2.01
N LEU A 19 -11.74 6.27 1.76
CA LEU A 19 -12.32 5.17 2.54
C LEU A 19 -11.93 5.25 4.02
N VAL A 20 -10.64 5.41 4.31
CA VAL A 20 -10.14 5.51 5.71
C VAL A 20 -10.70 6.75 6.39
N TYR A 21 -10.75 7.89 5.71
CA TYR A 21 -11.33 9.11 6.26
C TYR A 21 -12.82 8.93 6.57
N ALA A 22 -13.58 8.33 5.66
CA ALA A 22 -15.00 8.07 5.83
C ALA A 22 -15.26 7.07 6.96
N ASP A 23 -14.47 6.00 7.07
CA ASP A 23 -14.56 5.02 8.15
C ASP A 23 -14.22 5.66 9.52
N ALA A 24 -13.13 6.42 9.60
CA ALA A 24 -12.74 7.10 10.83
C ALA A 24 -13.81 8.11 11.30
N ARG A 25 -14.43 8.82 10.35
CA ARG A 25 -15.54 9.73 10.64
C ARG A 25 -16.80 8.98 11.09
N ARG A 26 -17.12 7.83 10.50
CA ARG A 26 -18.23 6.96 10.95
C ARG A 26 -18.03 6.47 12.38
N ARG A 27 -16.79 6.24 12.80
CA ARG A 27 -16.42 5.87 14.18
C ARG A 27 -16.36 7.04 15.15
N ALA A 28 -16.78 8.25 14.73
CA ALA A 28 -16.76 9.47 15.52
C ALA A 28 -15.37 9.80 16.13
N LEU A 29 -14.29 9.37 15.48
CA LEU A 29 -12.93 9.68 15.92
C LEU A 29 -12.63 11.17 15.74
N SER A 30 -11.63 11.66 16.49
CA SER A 30 -11.25 13.08 16.43
C SER A 30 -10.87 13.49 15.01
N ARG A 31 -11.22 14.71 14.61
CA ARG A 31 -10.91 15.21 13.25
C ARG A 31 -9.42 15.15 12.92
N ARG A 32 -8.55 15.37 13.91
CA ARG A 32 -7.09 15.24 13.79
C ARG A 32 -6.68 13.80 13.48
N TYR A 33 -7.30 12.82 14.14
CA TYR A 33 -7.04 11.41 13.85
C TYR A 33 -7.53 11.03 12.46
N CYS A 34 -8.74 11.44 12.05
CA CYS A 34 -9.25 11.15 10.71
C CYS A 34 -8.29 11.65 9.62
N THR A 35 -7.80 12.88 9.74
CA THR A 35 -6.84 13.44 8.77
C THR A 35 -5.51 12.72 8.80
N ALA A 36 -4.96 12.45 9.99
CA ALA A 36 -3.65 11.80 10.13
C ALA A 36 -3.68 10.34 9.65
N ALA A 37 -4.71 9.58 9.99
CA ALA A 37 -4.88 8.20 9.54
C ALA A 37 -5.05 8.13 8.02
N ALA A 38 -5.93 8.96 7.45
CA ALA A 38 -6.18 8.98 6.02
C ALA A 38 -4.95 9.41 5.21
N SER A 39 -4.21 10.42 5.68
CA SER A 39 -2.96 10.85 5.03
C SER A 39 -1.88 9.79 5.13
N THR A 40 -1.72 9.16 6.29
CA THR A 40 -0.70 8.12 6.50
C THR A 40 -0.95 6.91 5.60
N VAL A 41 -2.20 6.44 5.52
CA VAL A 41 -2.56 5.32 4.62
C VAL A 41 -2.40 5.70 3.15
N GLY A 42 -2.78 6.93 2.78
CA GLY A 42 -2.60 7.42 1.41
C GLY A 42 -1.14 7.47 0.98
N ILE A 43 -0.28 8.04 1.84
CA ILE A 43 1.17 8.12 1.59
C ILE A 43 1.79 6.73 1.55
N ALA A 44 1.41 5.83 2.48
CA ALA A 44 1.90 4.46 2.49
C ALA A 44 1.49 3.70 1.22
N SER A 45 0.23 3.83 0.79
CA SER A 45 -0.26 3.24 -0.45
C SER A 45 0.55 3.73 -1.65
N PHE A 46 0.64 5.06 -1.83
CA PHE A 46 1.36 5.66 -2.94
C PHE A 46 2.85 5.28 -2.92
N GLY A 47 3.48 5.35 -1.75
CA GLY A 47 4.87 4.96 -1.54
C GLY A 47 5.14 3.50 -1.88
N GLY A 48 4.19 2.59 -1.62
CA GLY A 48 4.31 1.18 -1.99
C GLY A 48 4.36 0.96 -3.50
N PHE A 49 3.50 1.64 -4.26
CA PHE A 49 3.54 1.59 -5.73
C PHE A 49 4.77 2.29 -6.29
N LEU A 50 5.18 3.42 -5.72
CA LEU A 50 6.38 4.15 -6.12
C LEU A 50 7.63 3.29 -5.90
N ALA A 51 7.77 2.68 -4.72
CA ALA A 51 8.88 1.79 -4.39
C ALA A 51 8.90 0.57 -5.32
N ALA A 52 7.74 -0.03 -5.62
CA ALA A 52 7.64 -1.11 -6.60
C ALA A 52 8.18 -0.67 -7.97
N THR A 53 7.78 0.50 -8.46
CA THR A 53 8.26 1.00 -9.77
C THR A 53 9.73 1.37 -9.78
N ALA A 54 10.25 1.93 -8.69
CA ALA A 54 11.64 2.35 -8.58
C ALA A 54 12.60 1.15 -8.51
N LEU A 55 12.21 0.11 -7.76
CA LEU A 55 13.02 -1.10 -7.56
C LEU A 55 12.83 -2.13 -8.68
N GLY A 56 11.65 -2.17 -9.31
CA GLY A 56 11.41 -2.95 -10.53
C GLY A 56 11.84 -4.42 -10.42
N SER A 57 12.74 -4.84 -11.30
CA SER A 57 13.31 -6.20 -11.35
C SER A 57 14.19 -6.54 -10.14
N ASP A 58 14.78 -5.55 -9.48
CA ASP A 58 15.68 -5.78 -8.33
C ASP A 58 14.89 -6.29 -7.13
N LEU A 59 13.63 -5.84 -6.99
CA LEU A 59 12.71 -6.30 -5.95
C LEU A 59 12.39 -7.80 -6.12
N LEU A 60 12.11 -8.24 -7.35
CA LEU A 60 11.89 -9.65 -7.67
C LEU A 60 13.16 -10.48 -7.51
N SER A 61 14.30 -9.95 -7.95
CA SER A 61 15.60 -10.61 -7.77
C SER A 61 15.90 -10.85 -6.28
N ALA A 62 15.66 -9.86 -5.42
CA ALA A 62 15.79 -9.99 -3.98
C ALA A 62 14.81 -11.03 -3.41
N TYR A 63 13.54 -11.02 -3.86
CA TYR A 63 12.53 -11.98 -3.45
C TYR A 63 12.89 -13.43 -3.82
N TYR A 64 13.31 -13.68 -5.06
CA TYR A 64 13.72 -15.03 -5.49
C TYR A 64 14.99 -15.52 -4.78
N ARG A 65 15.94 -14.61 -4.49
CA ARG A 65 17.11 -14.92 -3.66
C ARG A 65 16.71 -15.33 -2.25
N LEU A 66 15.77 -14.62 -1.63
CA LEU A 66 15.24 -14.96 -0.29
C LEU A 66 14.58 -16.35 -0.27
N LEU A 67 13.98 -16.77 -1.38
CA LEU A 67 13.32 -18.07 -1.53
C LEU A 67 14.23 -19.19 -2.05
N ASN A 68 15.52 -18.92 -2.28
CA ASN A 68 16.46 -19.85 -2.91
C ASN A 68 15.94 -20.47 -4.23
N GLN A 69 15.14 -19.72 -4.99
CA GLN A 69 14.63 -20.17 -6.27
C GLN A 69 15.48 -19.64 -7.42
N PRO A 70 15.73 -20.45 -8.48
CA PRO A 70 16.43 -19.98 -9.66
C PRO A 70 15.61 -18.88 -10.33
N VAL A 71 16.30 -17.82 -10.78
CA VAL A 71 15.67 -16.71 -11.50
C VAL A 71 15.23 -17.23 -12.88
N ILE A 72 13.97 -17.66 -12.96
CA ILE A 72 13.32 -17.99 -14.23
C ILE A 72 13.12 -16.69 -15.01
N ALA A 73 13.25 -16.72 -16.34
CA ALA A 73 13.00 -15.56 -17.18
C ALA A 73 11.56 -15.03 -16.93
N VAL A 74 11.45 -13.89 -16.23
CA VAL A 74 10.17 -13.27 -15.89
C VAL A 74 9.63 -12.57 -17.12
N THR A 75 8.39 -12.88 -17.51
CA THR A 75 7.76 -12.20 -18.64
C THR A 75 7.46 -10.74 -18.28
N PRO A 76 7.38 -9.82 -19.26
CA PRO A 76 7.04 -8.42 -18.99
C PRO A 76 5.68 -8.26 -18.28
N LEU A 77 4.74 -9.17 -18.56
CA LEU A 77 3.43 -9.20 -17.93
C LEU A 77 3.52 -9.66 -16.47
N ASP A 78 4.30 -10.71 -16.18
CA ASP A 78 4.50 -11.19 -14.81
C ASP A 78 5.21 -10.14 -13.95
N LEU A 79 6.18 -9.43 -14.52
CA LEU A 79 6.84 -8.30 -13.85
C LEU A 79 5.81 -7.22 -13.50
N LEU A 80 5.00 -6.79 -14.47
CA LEU A 80 3.98 -5.76 -14.25
C LEU A 80 2.98 -6.18 -13.17
N LEU A 81 2.49 -7.41 -13.24
CA LEU A 81 1.53 -7.97 -12.30
C LEU A 81 2.14 -8.04 -10.88
N SER A 82 3.39 -8.47 -10.77
CA SER A 82 4.11 -8.51 -9.49
C SER A 82 4.26 -7.12 -8.87
N LEU A 83 4.58 -6.10 -9.66
CA LEU A 83 4.69 -4.71 -9.17
C LEU A 83 3.34 -4.17 -8.68
N LEU A 84 2.26 -4.46 -9.41
CA LEU A 84 0.90 -4.08 -9.00
C LEU A 84 0.48 -4.78 -7.71
N LEU A 85 0.74 -6.09 -7.61
CA LEU A 85 0.46 -6.87 -6.40
C LEU A 85 1.26 -6.37 -5.20
N PHE A 86 2.52 -5.99 -5.39
CA PHE A 86 3.33 -5.42 -4.32
C PHE A 86 2.74 -4.11 -3.78
N GLY A 87 2.37 -3.19 -4.67
CA GLY A 87 1.71 -1.93 -4.28
C GLY A 87 0.36 -2.16 -3.58
N LEU A 88 -0.45 -3.12 -4.07
CA LEU A 88 -1.71 -3.51 -3.45
C LEU A 88 -1.50 -4.16 -2.08
N ALA A 89 -0.51 -5.04 -1.94
CA ALA A 89 -0.18 -5.68 -0.67
C ALA A 89 0.23 -4.63 0.38
N ASN A 90 1.08 -3.66 -0.01
CA ASN A 90 1.46 -2.57 0.88
C ASN A 90 0.27 -1.69 1.27
N THR A 91 -0.62 -1.41 0.32
CA THR A 91 -1.87 -0.67 0.59
C THR A 91 -2.76 -1.43 1.57
N THR A 92 -2.91 -2.74 1.37
CA THR A 92 -3.70 -3.61 2.27
C THR A 92 -3.10 -3.62 3.67
N LEU A 93 -1.78 -3.73 3.78
CA LEU A 93 -1.07 -3.68 5.06
C LEU A 93 -1.29 -2.35 5.78
N ALA A 94 -1.27 -1.23 5.06
CA ALA A 94 -1.55 0.09 5.63
C ALA A 94 -3.00 0.21 6.14
N VAL A 95 -3.99 -0.33 5.40
CA VAL A 95 -5.39 -0.35 5.84
C VAL A 95 -5.56 -1.26 7.07
N ILE A 96 -4.92 -2.43 7.10
CA ILE A 96 -4.93 -3.31 8.27
C ILE A 96 -4.30 -2.60 9.47
N GLY A 97 -3.16 -1.94 9.28
CA GLY A 97 -2.49 -1.15 10.31
C GLY A 97 -3.40 -0.07 10.88
N TYR A 98 -4.13 0.65 10.02
CA TYR A 98 -5.19 1.57 10.46
C TYR A 98 -6.31 0.85 11.24
N GLY A 99 -6.80 -0.28 10.76
CA GLY A 99 -7.84 -1.06 11.43
C GLY A 99 -7.44 -1.55 12.83
N VAL A 100 -6.18 -1.97 12.99
CA VAL A 100 -5.59 -2.36 14.28
C VAL A 100 -5.39 -1.15 15.18
N ALA A 101 -4.78 -0.08 14.66
CA ALA A 101 -4.50 1.13 15.43
C ALA A 101 -5.78 1.84 15.90
N SER A 102 -6.85 1.82 15.09
CA SER A 102 -8.13 2.43 15.46
C SER A 102 -8.90 1.61 16.51
N ARG A 103 -8.66 0.29 16.60
CA ARG A 103 -9.35 -0.61 17.57
C ARG A 103 -8.57 -0.82 18.87
N TYR A 104 -7.25 -0.90 18.80
CA TYR A 104 -6.38 -1.29 19.91
C TYR A 104 -5.31 -0.24 20.25
N GLY A 105 -5.27 0.88 19.52
CA GLY A 105 -4.29 1.94 19.77
C GLY A 105 -4.65 2.80 20.98
N PRO A 106 -3.72 3.69 21.40
CA PRO A 106 -3.88 4.56 22.57
C PRO A 106 -5.03 5.58 22.50
N LEU A 107 -5.79 5.58 21.39
CA LEU A 107 -6.95 6.43 21.12
C LEU A 107 -8.21 5.61 20.84
N ALA A 108 -8.19 4.29 21.08
CA ALA A 108 -9.39 3.46 21.02
C ALA A 108 -10.42 4.04 22.00
N SER A 109 -11.63 4.32 21.52
CA SER A 109 -12.73 4.76 22.37
C SER A 109 -13.00 3.65 23.38
N SER A 110 -12.70 3.93 24.65
CA SER A 110 -13.17 3.18 25.82
C SER A 110 -14.69 3.08 25.82
#